data_AF-A0A2G2Z5L6-F1
#
_entry.id   AF-A0A2G2Z5L6-F1
#
_cell.length_a   1.000
_cell.length_b   1.000
_cell.length_c   1.000
_cell.angle_alpha   90.00
_cell.angle_beta   90.00
_cell.angle_gamma   90.00
#
_symmetry.space_group_name_H-M   'P 1'
#
loop_
_entity.id
_entity.type
_entity.pdbx_description
1 polymer ?
#
loop_
_entity_poly.entity_id
_entity_poly.type
_entity_poly.pdbx_seq_one_letter_code
_entity_poly.pdbx_strand_id
1 'polypeptide(L)'
;MLSSQPREPSHEIKRLSVMLPTYISYSGLLENTERTVWSSLEAYKDKMSKVAGDLNDTPFDVEYVEDIAQQVSGSLDCGVFVASYAEFLSDQMQNPSSNLDAEYLRKRYAILLWNYGVKKVEKIYSSDHDDSPRVRPFYVPPTDASNILAIE
;
A
#
# COMPACT_ATOMS: atom_id res chain seq x y z
N MET A 1 -30.35 -3.16 13.22
CA MET A 1 -29.31 -2.31 13.82
C MET A 1 -28.28 -3.22 14.48
N LEU A 2 -27.13 -3.45 13.85
CA LEU A 2 -26.06 -4.25 14.43
C LEU A 2 -25.07 -3.30 15.11
N SER A 3 -24.96 -3.46 16.43
CA SER A 3 -24.05 -2.71 17.30
C SER A 3 -22.61 -3.08 16.98
N SER A 4 -21.87 -2.16 16.36
CA SER A 4 -20.42 -2.24 16.21
C SER A 4 -19.75 -1.94 17.56
N GLN A 5 -19.53 -2.96 18.39
CA GLN A 5 -18.65 -2.78 19.54
C GLN A 5 -17.20 -2.59 19.06
N PRO A 6 -16.48 -1.55 19.55
CA PRO A 6 -15.08 -1.35 19.21
C PRO A 6 -14.27 -2.53 19.75
N ARG A 7 -13.67 -3.31 18.85
CA ARG A 7 -12.71 -4.36 19.24
C ARG A 7 -11.46 -3.69 19.77
N GLU A 8 -11.00 -4.13 20.94
CA GLU A 8 -9.71 -3.66 21.43
C GLU A 8 -8.62 -4.04 20.43
N PRO A 9 -7.74 -3.09 20.06
CA PRO A 9 -6.63 -3.38 19.16
C PRO A 9 -5.71 -4.40 19.82
N SER A 10 -5.22 -5.36 19.02
CA SER A 10 -4.32 -6.40 19.50
C SER A 10 -3.04 -5.81 20.07
N HIS A 11 -2.33 -6.59 20.90
CA HIS A 11 -1.07 -6.18 21.48
C HIS A 11 -0.04 -5.76 20.42
N GLU A 12 0.00 -6.43 19.26
CA GLU A 12 0.86 -6.05 18.15
C GLU A 12 0.48 -4.68 17.57
N ILE A 13 -0.81 -4.39 17.42
CA ILE A 13 -1.29 -3.10 16.89
C ILE A 13 -0.91 -1.97 17.86
N LYS A 14 -1.12 -2.16 19.17
CA LYS A 14 -0.71 -1.19 20.20
C LYS A 14 0.79 -0.93 20.14
N ARG A 15 1.61 -1.97 19.99
CA ARG A 15 3.06 -1.84 19.87
C ARG A 15 3.50 -1.11 18.59
N LEU A 16 2.91 -1.48 17.44
CA LEU A 16 3.20 -0.83 16.16
C LEU A 16 2.79 0.64 16.14
N SER A 17 1.67 1.00 16.78
CA SER A 17 1.22 2.39 16.90
C SER A 17 2.20 3.30 17.66
N VAL A 18 3.07 2.72 18.50
CA VAL A 18 4.11 3.46 19.23
C VAL A 18 5.44 3.43 18.46
N MET A 19 5.81 2.27 17.92
CA MET A 19 7.10 2.11 17.23
C MET A 19 7.15 2.86 15.90
N LEU A 20 6.07 2.84 15.10
CA LEU A 20 6.09 3.43 13.75
C LEU A 20 6.26 4.95 13.76
N PRO A 21 5.50 5.75 14.54
CA PRO A 21 5.71 7.20 14.59
C PRO A 21 7.11 7.56 15.10
N THR A 22 7.59 6.81 16.11
CA THR A 22 8.91 7.01 16.71
C THR A 22 10.03 6.74 15.69
N TYR A 23 9.97 5.62 14.98
CA TYR A 23 10.93 5.26 13.94
C TYR A 23 10.93 6.28 12.78
N ILE A 24 9.75 6.70 12.34
CA ILE A 24 9.61 7.70 11.27
C ILE A 24 10.21 9.05 11.71
N SER A 25 10.02 9.44 12.97
CA SER A 25 10.60 10.66 13.52
C SER A 25 12.12 10.61 13.63
N TYR A 26 12.71 9.47 13.98
CA TYR A 26 14.16 9.32 14.14
C TYR A 26 14.91 9.03 12.84
N SER A 27 14.25 8.43 11.86
CA SER A 27 14.88 8.03 10.60
C SER A 27 15.12 9.19 9.63
N GLY A 28 14.64 10.39 9.93
CA GLY A 28 14.70 11.54 9.03
C GLY A 28 13.83 11.37 7.77
N LEU A 29 13.01 10.32 7.71
CA LEU A 29 12.18 10.00 6.54
C LEU A 29 11.16 11.11 6.22
N LEU A 30 10.76 11.86 7.26
CA LEU A 30 9.90 13.04 7.17
C LEU A 30 10.63 14.36 7.47
N GLU A 31 11.97 14.43 7.42
CA GLU A 31 12.71 15.70 7.68
C GLU A 31 12.24 16.87 6.80
N ASN A 32 11.58 16.56 5.68
CA ASN A 32 10.90 17.53 4.82
C ASN A 32 9.37 17.40 4.93
N THR A 33 8.78 17.73 6.10
CA THR A 33 7.31 17.84 6.28
C THR A 33 6.68 19.04 5.58
N GLU A 34 7.46 19.86 4.86
CA GLU A 34 6.88 20.75 3.87
C GLU A 34 6.22 19.88 2.81
N ARG A 35 4.90 20.02 2.64
CA ARG A 35 4.12 19.40 1.56
C ARG A 35 5.01 19.29 0.34
N THR A 36 5.33 18.08 -0.11
CA THR A 36 6.23 17.88 -1.25
C THR A 36 5.75 18.76 -2.40
N VAL A 37 6.43 19.88 -2.60
CA VAL A 37 6.11 20.81 -3.67
C VAL A 37 6.73 20.17 -4.89
N TRP A 38 5.96 19.34 -5.60
CA TRP A 38 6.45 18.58 -6.75
C TRP A 38 7.17 19.46 -7.78
N SER A 39 6.85 20.76 -7.84
CA SER A 39 7.54 21.75 -8.68
C SER A 39 8.95 22.14 -8.22
N SER A 40 9.36 21.87 -6.97
CA SER A 40 10.73 22.13 -6.49
C SER A 40 11.71 20.99 -6.77
N LEU A 41 11.20 19.80 -7.12
CA LEU A 41 12.03 18.62 -7.41
C LEU A 41 12.64 18.72 -8.81
N GLU A 42 13.96 18.57 -8.91
CA GLU A 42 14.72 18.78 -10.15
C GLU A 42 14.26 17.88 -11.31
N ALA A 43 13.83 16.65 -11.01
CA ALA A 43 13.25 15.71 -11.96
C ALA A 43 11.90 16.17 -12.57
N TYR A 44 11.24 17.13 -11.95
CA TYR A 44 9.93 17.66 -12.35
C TYR A 44 9.95 19.16 -12.71
N LYS A 45 11.06 19.88 -12.49
CA LYS A 45 11.22 21.31 -12.86
C LYS A 45 10.94 21.57 -14.35
N ASP A 46 11.53 20.77 -15.24
CA ASP A 46 11.33 20.92 -16.70
C ASP A 46 9.89 20.59 -17.13
N LYS A 47 9.22 19.70 -16.39
CA LYS A 47 7.82 19.33 -16.63
C LYS A 47 6.84 20.44 -16.23
N MET A 48 7.19 21.26 -15.22
CA MET A 48 6.38 22.39 -14.78
C MET A 48 6.65 23.68 -15.56
N SER A 49 7.85 23.86 -16.14
CA SER A 49 8.19 25.04 -16.95
C SER A 49 7.33 25.18 -18.21
N LYS A 50 6.73 24.09 -18.72
CA LYS A 50 5.82 24.11 -19.87
C LYS A 50 4.38 24.51 -19.50
N VAL A 51 4.04 24.54 -18.21
CA VAL A 51 2.69 24.84 -17.68
C VAL A 51 2.44 26.36 -17.53
N ALA A 52 3.37 27.21 -17.98
CA ALA A 52 3.20 28.67 -17.96
C ALA A 52 2.42 29.22 -19.16
N GLY A 53 2.07 28.38 -20.14
CA GLY A 53 1.25 28.75 -21.30
C GLY A 53 0.07 27.81 -21.43
N ASP A 54 -1.12 28.34 -21.14
CA ASP A 54 -2.42 27.66 -21.23
C ASP A 54 -2.59 26.41 -20.33
N LEU A 55 -3.74 26.28 -19.68
CA LEU A 55 -4.03 25.20 -18.73
C LEU A 55 -4.18 23.82 -19.42
N ASN A 56 -3.89 23.74 -20.72
CA ASN A 56 -4.15 22.61 -21.62
C ASN A 56 -2.91 21.81 -22.04
N ASP A 57 -1.70 22.19 -21.61
CA ASP A 57 -0.48 21.42 -21.90
C ASP A 57 -0.15 20.43 -20.76
N THR A 58 -1.12 19.63 -20.32
CA THR A 58 -0.79 18.43 -19.53
C THR A 58 -0.10 17.42 -20.45
N PRO A 59 1.05 16.82 -20.07
CA PRO A 59 1.78 15.90 -20.95
C PRO A 59 1.02 14.59 -21.26
N PHE A 60 -0.16 14.42 -20.67
CA PHE A 60 -1.09 13.33 -20.89
C PHE A 60 -2.52 13.86 -20.73
N ASP A 61 -3.46 13.27 -21.46
CA ASP A 61 -4.89 13.52 -21.32
C ASP A 61 -5.38 12.96 -19.97
N VAL A 62 -6.03 13.80 -19.17
CA VAL A 62 -6.62 13.41 -17.88
C VAL A 62 -8.13 13.40 -18.01
N GLU A 63 -8.73 12.23 -17.83
CA GLU A 63 -10.18 12.07 -17.79
C GLU A 63 -10.65 11.88 -16.35
N TYR A 64 -11.58 12.74 -15.93
CA TYR A 64 -12.27 12.60 -14.65
C TYR A 64 -13.52 11.77 -14.86
N VAL A 65 -13.59 10.63 -14.19
CA VAL A 65 -14.73 9.72 -14.26
C VAL A 65 -15.51 9.82 -12.96
N GLU A 66 -16.76 10.27 -13.07
CA GLU A 66 -17.72 10.32 -11.96
C GLU A 66 -18.48 8.99 -11.85
N ASP A 67 -19.24 8.82 -10.77
CA ASP A 67 -20.12 7.66 -10.53
C ASP A 67 -19.44 6.28 -10.49
N ILE A 68 -18.13 6.25 -10.22
CA ILE A 68 -17.42 5.00 -9.93
C ILE A 68 -17.94 4.42 -8.61
N ALA A 69 -18.17 3.11 -8.57
CA ALA A 69 -18.51 2.41 -7.33
C ALA A 69 -17.49 2.72 -6.21
N GLN A 70 -17.98 3.19 -5.06
CA GLN A 70 -17.15 3.55 -3.91
C GLN A 70 -17.38 2.58 -2.76
N GLN A 71 -16.32 2.37 -1.96
CA GLN A 71 -16.45 1.65 -0.70
C GLN A 71 -17.28 2.45 0.32
N VAL A 72 -17.92 1.75 1.25
CA VAL A 72 -18.60 2.39 2.39
C VAL A 72 -17.56 3.03 3.31
N SER A 73 -17.86 4.22 3.84
CA SER A 73 -17.00 4.89 4.82
C SER A 73 -16.70 3.97 6.01
N GLY A 74 -15.44 3.90 6.40
CA GLY A 74 -14.94 2.99 7.45
C GLY A 74 -14.66 1.56 6.98
N SER A 75 -14.90 1.23 5.70
CA SER A 75 -14.43 -0.03 5.12
C SER A 75 -12.91 -0.03 4.93
N LEU A 76 -12.31 -1.22 4.98
CA LEU A 76 -10.90 -1.49 4.69
C LEU A 76 -10.70 -2.08 3.28
N ASP A 77 -11.69 -1.92 2.40
CA ASP A 77 -11.71 -2.53 1.07
C ASP A 77 -11.14 -1.62 -0.04
N CYS A 78 -10.47 -0.50 0.30
CA CYS A 78 -10.00 0.49 -0.69
C CYS A 78 -9.16 -0.14 -1.80
N GLY A 79 -8.27 -1.07 -1.45
CA GLY A 79 -7.44 -1.79 -2.42
C GLY A 79 -8.26 -2.71 -3.34
N VAL A 80 -9.35 -3.28 -2.86
CA VAL A 80 -10.27 -4.14 -3.64
C VAL A 80 -10.96 -3.30 -4.71
N PHE A 81 -11.48 -2.13 -4.34
CA PHE A 81 -12.13 -1.21 -5.27
C PHE A 81 -11.15 -0.67 -6.32
N VAL A 82 -9.94 -0.25 -5.92
CA VAL A 82 -8.90 0.20 -6.87
C VAL A 82 -8.49 -0.91 -7.83
N ALA A 83 -8.25 -2.13 -7.33
CA ALA A 83 -7.90 -3.26 -8.17
C ALA A 83 -9.02 -3.61 -9.17
N SER A 84 -10.27 -3.60 -8.73
CA SER A 84 -11.41 -3.85 -9.60
C SER A 84 -11.59 -2.78 -10.67
N TYR A 85 -11.31 -1.52 -10.35
CA TYR A 85 -11.36 -0.43 -11.33
C TYR A 85 -10.21 -0.55 -12.35
N ALA A 86 -9.01 -0.94 -11.93
CA ALA A 86 -7.90 -1.20 -12.85
C ALA A 86 -8.17 -2.40 -13.78
N GLU A 87 -8.77 -3.47 -13.25
CA GLU A 87 -9.21 -4.63 -14.03
C GLU A 87 -10.27 -4.21 -15.07
N PHE A 88 -11.26 -3.44 -14.63
CA PHE A 88 -12.28 -2.84 -15.49
C PHE A 88 -11.70 -2.04 -16.67
N LEU A 89 -10.76 -1.14 -16.40
CA LEU A 89 -10.08 -0.34 -17.43
C LEU A 89 -9.24 -1.19 -18.38
N SER A 90 -8.66 -2.28 -17.87
CA SER A 90 -7.84 -3.19 -18.68
C SER A 90 -8.69 -3.99 -19.66
N ASP A 91 -9.90 -4.38 -19.26
CA ASP A 91 -10.81 -5.21 -20.06
C ASP A 91 -11.72 -4.40 -21.02
N GLN A 92 -11.59 -3.06 -21.06
CA GLN A 92 -12.42 -2.14 -21.88
C GLN A 92 -13.94 -2.33 -21.71
N MET A 93 -14.40 -2.70 -20.51
CA MET A 93 -15.82 -2.93 -20.24
C MET A 93 -16.60 -1.60 -20.07
N GLN A 94 -17.94 -1.65 -19.97
CA GLN A 94 -18.77 -0.49 -19.58
C GLN A 94 -18.76 -0.26 -18.06
N ASN A 95 -18.62 1.02 -17.67
CA ASN A 95 -18.41 1.54 -16.30
C ASN A 95 -19.12 0.69 -15.23
N PRO A 96 -18.43 0.21 -14.17
CA PRO A 96 -19.05 -0.56 -13.10
C PRO A 96 -19.92 0.39 -12.25
N SER A 97 -21.08 0.73 -12.79
CA SER A 97 -22.02 1.61 -12.13
C SER A 97 -22.70 0.83 -11.00
N SER A 98 -22.18 1.07 -9.79
CA SER A 98 -22.88 1.06 -8.50
C SER A 98 -22.95 -0.21 -7.63
N ASN A 99 -22.59 -1.43 -8.05
CA ASN A 99 -22.67 -2.59 -7.13
C ASN A 99 -21.50 -3.60 -7.18
N LEU A 100 -20.29 -3.13 -6.88
CA LEU A 100 -19.18 -4.03 -6.60
C LEU A 100 -19.42 -4.81 -5.29
N ASP A 101 -19.60 -6.12 -5.41
CA ASP A 101 -19.61 -7.02 -4.25
C ASP A 101 -18.19 -7.17 -3.69
N ALA A 102 -17.88 -6.34 -2.70
CA ALA A 102 -16.57 -6.34 -2.03
C ALA A 102 -16.24 -7.69 -1.37
N GLU A 103 -17.23 -8.47 -0.94
CA GLU A 103 -16.97 -9.80 -0.37
C GLU A 103 -16.52 -10.79 -1.45
N TYR A 104 -17.25 -10.82 -2.57
CA TYR A 104 -16.88 -11.62 -3.72
C TYR A 104 -15.49 -11.25 -4.26
N LEU A 105 -15.23 -9.96 -4.45
CA LEU A 105 -13.95 -9.48 -4.98
C LEU A 105 -12.79 -9.79 -4.04
N ARG A 106 -12.98 -9.65 -2.71
CA ARG A 106 -11.96 -10.09 -1.73
C ARG A 106 -11.62 -11.56 -1.89
N LYS A 107 -12.62 -12.44 -1.99
CA LYS A 107 -12.40 -13.88 -2.17
C LYS A 107 -11.64 -14.16 -3.47
N ARG A 108 -12.06 -13.54 -4.57
CA ARG A 108 -11.40 -13.70 -5.88
C ARG A 108 -9.95 -13.25 -5.84
N TYR A 109 -9.66 -12.04 -5.35
CA TYR A 109 -8.30 -11.51 -5.29
C TYR A 109 -7.43 -12.26 -4.28
N ALA A 110 -7.99 -12.71 -3.15
CA ALA A 110 -7.26 -13.55 -2.20
C ALA A 110 -6.80 -14.87 -2.83
N ILE A 111 -7.68 -15.54 -3.60
CA ILE A 111 -7.31 -16.78 -4.32
C ILE A 111 -6.23 -16.50 -5.37
N LEU A 112 -6.36 -15.41 -6.13
CA LEU A 112 -5.36 -15.02 -7.13
C LEU A 112 -3.99 -14.75 -6.50
N LEU A 113 -3.95 -13.97 -5.41
CA LEU A 113 -2.73 -13.66 -4.68
C LEU A 113 -2.11 -14.92 -4.06
N TRP A 114 -2.93 -15.81 -3.49
CA TRP A 114 -2.46 -17.08 -2.96
C TRP A 114 -1.80 -17.93 -4.04
N ASN A 115 -2.47 -18.12 -5.18
CA ASN A 115 -1.95 -18.90 -6.30
C ASN A 115 -0.66 -18.30 -6.87
N TYR A 116 -0.58 -16.97 -6.96
CA TYR A 116 0.65 -16.29 -7.36
C TYR A 116 1.78 -16.53 -6.35
N GLY A 117 1.49 -16.43 -5.05
CA GLY A 117 2.45 -16.70 -3.97
C GLY A 117 3.01 -18.11 -4.05
N VAL A 118 2.14 -19.12 -4.19
CA VAL A 118 2.52 -20.53 -4.34
C VAL A 118 3.42 -20.72 -5.56
N LYS A 119 3.02 -20.23 -6.74
CA LYS A 119 3.81 -20.34 -7.97
C LYS A 119 5.16 -19.60 -7.89
N LYS A 120 5.19 -18.45 -7.23
CA LYS A 120 6.42 -17.67 -7.04
C LYS A 120 7.41 -18.42 -6.15
N VAL A 121 6.93 -19.06 -5.10
CA VAL A 121 7.73 -19.89 -4.20
C VAL A 121 8.23 -21.14 -4.93
N GLU A 122 7.35 -21.86 -5.64
CA GLU A 122 7.73 -23.02 -6.46
C GLU A 122 8.81 -22.66 -7.50
N LYS A 123 8.66 -21.54 -8.22
CA LYS A 123 9.65 -21.07 -9.18
C LYS A 123 11.01 -20.74 -8.53
N ILE A 124 11.02 -20.21 -7.31
CA ILE A 124 12.28 -19.98 -6.57
C ILE A 124 12.95 -21.31 -6.19
N TYR A 125 12.16 -22.32 -5.84
CA TYR A 125 12.67 -23.65 -5.49
C TYR A 125 13.09 -24.49 -6.70
N SER A 126 12.47 -24.30 -7.87
CA SER A 126 12.80 -25.00 -9.13
C SER A 126 13.78 -24.23 -10.02
N SER A 127 14.21 -23.04 -9.62
CA SER A 127 15.27 -22.30 -10.32
C SER A 127 16.60 -22.98 -10.04
N ASP A 128 17.03 -23.82 -10.96
CA ASP A 128 18.29 -24.58 -10.97
C ASP A 128 19.49 -23.64 -11.20
N HIS A 129 19.66 -22.67 -10.30
CA HIS A 129 20.83 -21.82 -10.24
C HIS A 129 21.61 -22.20 -8.98
N ASP A 130 22.88 -22.55 -9.18
CA ASP A 130 23.94 -22.60 -8.16
C ASP A 130 24.14 -21.26 -7.40
N ASP A 131 23.22 -20.30 -7.54
CA ASP A 131 23.22 -19.06 -6.78
C ASP A 131 22.74 -19.33 -5.36
N SER A 132 23.63 -19.03 -4.41
CA SER A 132 23.41 -19.17 -2.98
C SER A 132 22.03 -18.64 -2.58
N PRO A 133 21.25 -19.38 -1.76
CA PRO A 133 19.89 -18.97 -1.41
C PRO A 133 19.91 -17.55 -0.87
N ARG A 134 19.12 -16.64 -1.46
CA ARG A 134 18.92 -15.30 -0.90
C ARG A 134 18.48 -15.47 0.55
N VAL A 135 19.39 -15.15 1.46
CA VAL A 135 19.25 -15.32 2.90
C VAL A 135 17.94 -14.69 3.32
N ARG A 136 17.02 -15.52 3.84
CA ARG A 136 15.81 -15.02 4.50
C ARG A 136 16.26 -14.03 5.58
N PRO A 137 15.72 -12.81 5.66
CA PRO A 137 16.01 -11.94 6.79
C PRO A 137 15.55 -12.68 8.05
N PHE A 138 16.49 -13.15 8.86
CA PHE A 138 16.18 -13.74 10.14
C PHE A 138 15.56 -12.65 11.00
N TYR A 139 14.30 -12.83 11.38
CA TYR A 139 13.66 -11.99 12.37
C TYR A 139 14.38 -12.21 13.70
N VAL A 140 15.14 -11.22 14.15
CA VAL A 140 15.71 -11.18 15.50
C VAL A 140 14.66 -10.53 16.41
N PRO A 141 14.09 -11.26 17.37
CA PRO A 141 13.21 -10.64 18.36
C PRO A 141 14.01 -9.61 19.15
N PRO A 142 13.48 -8.41 19.41
CA PRO A 142 14.14 -7.44 20.27
C PRO A 142 14.27 -8.01 21.68
N THR A 143 15.50 -8.10 22.17
CA THR A 143 15.82 -8.53 23.53
C THR A 143 15.16 -7.57 24.52
N ASP A 144 14.38 -8.10 25.46
CA ASP A 144 13.78 -7.33 26.53
C ASP A 144 14.87 -6.62 27.33
N ALA A 145 14.85 -5.28 27.30
CA ALA A 145 15.77 -4.40 28.02
C ALA A 145 15.44 -4.29 29.52
N SER A 146 15.04 -5.39 30.16
CA SER A 146 14.55 -5.38 31.55
C SER A 146 15.54 -5.92 32.57
N ASN A 147 16.76 -6.31 32.16
CA ASN A 147 17.70 -6.99 33.07
C ASN A 147 19.11 -6.36 33.07
N ILE A 148 19.22 -5.04 33.07
CA ILE A 148 20.47 -4.38 33.50
C ILE A 148 20.25 -3.86 34.91
N LEU A 149 20.42 -4.75 35.89
CA LEU A 149 20.48 -4.41 37.30
C LEU A 149 21.74 -5.05 37.88
N ALA A 150 22.70 -4.17 38.18
CA ALA A 150 23.82 -4.28 39.11
C ALA A 150 24.65 -5.58 39.12
N ILE A 151 25.91 -5.45 38.68
CA ILE A 151 27.00 -6.12 39.39
C ILE A 151 27.88 -5.01 39.95
N GLU A 152 28.09 -5.13 41.27
CA GLU A 152 28.88 -4.34 42.21
C GLU A 152 30.33 -4.07 41.77
#